data_AF-A0A848UZ92-F1
#
_entry.id   AF-A0A848UZ92-F1
#
_cell.length_a   1.000
_cell.length_b   1.000
_cell.length_c   1.000
_cell.angle_alpha   90.00
_cell.angle_beta   90.00
_cell.angle_gamma   90.00
#
_symmetry.space_group_name_H-M   'P 1'
#
loop_
_entity.id
_entity.type
_entity.pdbx_description
1 polymer ?
#
loop_
_entity_poly.entity_id
_entity_poly.type
_entity_poly.pdbx_seq_one_letter_code
_entity_poly.pdbx_strand_id
1 'polypeptide(L)'
;MLKNITLLSAVFLTFTTVTNAQLVSQGERAQQVQLNTITTAVPFLMIAPDSRSGGIGDAGVALTGDATALHWNPAKLAFTENEFEVALSYSPWLRTLVQDMNLAYLSGYKKLNKTQAAGAALR
;
A
#
# COMPACT_ATOMS: atom_id res chain seq x y z
N MET A 1 30.20 59.90 25.36
CA MET A 1 29.12 58.90 25.50
C MET A 1 28.46 58.56 24.14
N LEU A 2 28.14 59.55 23.31
CA LEU A 2 27.46 59.36 22.01
C LEU A 2 28.27 58.58 20.94
N LYS A 3 29.60 58.70 20.96
CA LYS A 3 30.52 58.05 19.99
C LYS A 3 30.65 56.53 20.20
N ASN A 4 30.46 56.06 21.43
CA ASN A 4 30.51 54.62 21.74
C ASN A 4 29.17 53.94 21.42
N ILE A 5 28.06 54.67 21.55
CA ILE A 5 26.71 54.20 21.18
C ILE A 5 26.60 54.04 19.65
N THR A 6 27.13 54.99 18.88
CA THR A 6 27.15 54.92 17.41
C THR A 6 28.07 53.82 16.87
N LEU A 7 29.18 53.54 17.55
CA LEU A 7 30.05 52.41 17.21
C LEU A 7 29.36 51.07 17.50
N LEU A 8 28.66 50.97 18.63
CA LEU A 8 27.96 49.74 19.04
C LEU A 8 26.78 49.43 18.11
N SER A 9 26.03 50.44 17.67
CA SER A 9 24.94 50.25 16.71
C SER A 9 25.46 49.91 15.31
N ALA A 10 26.61 50.43 14.88
CA ALA A 10 27.24 50.04 13.62
C ALA A 10 27.71 48.56 13.62
N VAL A 11 28.26 48.08 14.74
CA VAL A 11 28.67 46.67 14.91
C VAL A 11 27.46 45.73 14.96
N PHE A 12 26.35 46.17 15.55
CA PHE A 12 25.12 45.37 15.54
C PHE A 12 24.51 45.28 14.13
N LEU A 13 24.64 46.33 13.31
CA LEU A 13 24.16 46.36 11.93
C LEU A 13 24.98 45.47 10.98
N THR A 14 26.26 45.24 11.26
CA THR A 14 27.11 44.34 10.45
C THR A 14 26.95 42.88 10.84
N PHE A 15 26.42 42.57 12.03
CA PHE A 15 26.14 41.19 12.47
C PHE A 15 24.85 40.62 11.87
N THR A 16 23.92 41.45 11.41
CA THR A 16 22.64 41.00 10.84
C THR A 16 22.71 40.62 9.36
N THR A 17 23.82 40.92 8.67
CA THR A 17 23.98 40.63 7.23
C THR A 17 24.60 39.26 6.93
N VAL A 18 25.00 38.50 7.96
CA VAL A 18 25.62 37.16 7.80
C VAL A 18 24.65 35.99 8.00
N THR A 19 23.34 36.25 8.09
CA THR A 19 22.33 35.18 8.20
C THR A 19 22.11 34.54 6.83
N ASN A 20 22.88 33.51 6.52
CA ASN A 20 22.54 32.56 5.46
C ASN A 20 21.34 31.73 5.94
N ALA A 21 20.13 32.27 5.78
CA ALA A 21 18.92 31.46 5.84
C ALA A 21 19.05 30.37 4.77
N GLN A 22 19.00 29.11 5.16
CA GLN A 22 19.11 27.98 4.25
C GLN A 22 17.94 28.04 3.25
N LEU A 23 18.17 28.67 2.10
CA LEU A 23 17.35 28.53 0.90
C LEU A 23 17.61 27.12 0.36
N VAL A 24 17.05 26.11 1.02
CA VAL A 24 16.99 24.78 0.43
C VAL A 24 16.06 24.90 -0.77
N SER A 25 16.65 24.96 -1.96
CA SER A 25 15.94 24.90 -3.23
C SER A 25 15.05 23.66 -3.20
N GLN A 26 13.76 23.79 -3.55
CA GLN A 26 12.87 22.62 -3.63
C GLN A 26 13.44 21.52 -4.54
N GLY A 27 14.29 21.88 -5.52
CA GLY A 27 15.01 20.94 -6.36
C GLY A 27 16.03 20.07 -5.63
N GLU A 28 16.65 20.56 -4.55
CA GLU A 28 17.60 19.77 -3.74
C GLU A 28 16.87 18.83 -2.78
N ARG A 29 15.67 19.19 -2.32
CA ARG A 29 14.83 18.27 -1.52
C ARG A 29 14.39 17.04 -2.32
N ALA A 30 14.10 17.21 -3.62
CA ALA A 30 13.71 16.10 -4.49
C ALA A 30 14.88 15.12 -4.73
N GLN A 31 16.12 15.62 -4.82
CA GLN A 31 17.31 14.78 -5.01
C GLN A 31 17.75 14.05 -3.72
N GLN A 32 17.38 14.57 -2.54
CA GLN A 32 17.73 13.97 -1.25
C GLN A 32 16.70 12.94 -0.75
N VAL A 33 15.49 12.88 -1.34
CA VAL A 33 14.52 11.81 -1.07
C VAL A 33 14.93 10.58 -1.88
N GLN A 34 15.90 9.84 -1.37
CA GLN A 34 16.20 8.48 -1.86
C GLN A 34 15.01 7.58 -1.50
N LEU A 35 14.08 7.40 -2.44
CA LEU A 35 12.92 6.52 -2.28
C LEU A 35 13.40 5.07 -2.30
N ASN A 36 13.52 4.46 -1.11
CA ASN A 36 13.74 3.01 -0.96
C ASN A 36 12.43 2.25 -1.22
N THR A 37 11.88 2.38 -2.42
CA THR A 37 10.65 1.67 -2.79
C THR A 37 10.96 0.20 -3.02
N ILE A 38 10.15 -0.69 -2.47
CA ILE A 38 10.28 -2.12 -2.76
C ILE A 38 9.70 -2.36 -4.14
N THR A 39 10.55 -2.82 -5.06
CA THR A 39 10.12 -3.23 -6.40
C THR A 39 9.63 -4.68 -6.34
N THR A 40 8.38 -4.90 -6.73
CA THR A 40 7.82 -6.24 -6.89
C THR A 40 7.56 -6.47 -8.37
N ALA A 41 7.82 -7.68 -8.85
CA ALA A 41 7.57 -8.01 -10.26
C ALA A 41 6.07 -8.01 -10.61
N VAL A 42 5.21 -8.28 -9.61
CA VAL A 42 3.78 -8.56 -9.80
C VAL A 42 2.93 -7.84 -8.75
N PRO A 43 2.84 -6.49 -8.77
CA PRO A 43 2.17 -5.71 -7.71
C PRO A 43 0.65 -5.95 -7.64
N PHE A 44 0.01 -6.37 -8.73
CA PHE A 44 -1.43 -6.63 -8.74
C PHE A 44 -1.84 -7.81 -7.85
N LEU A 45 -0.90 -8.70 -7.51
CA LEU A 45 -1.18 -9.79 -6.56
C LEU A 45 -1.51 -9.26 -5.17
N MET A 46 -1.08 -8.06 -4.79
CA MET A 46 -1.37 -7.47 -3.48
C MET A 46 -2.79 -6.90 -3.37
N ILE A 47 -3.50 -6.76 -4.49
CA ILE A 47 -4.85 -6.19 -4.50
C ILE A 47 -5.84 -7.29 -4.09
N ALA A 48 -6.78 -6.99 -3.19
CA ALA A 48 -7.81 -7.94 -2.78
C ALA A 48 -8.67 -8.41 -3.98
N PRO A 49 -8.86 -9.73 -4.16
CA PRO A 49 -9.73 -10.27 -5.20
C PRO A 49 -11.20 -10.19 -4.83
N ASP A 50 -11.56 -9.95 -3.57
CA ASP A 50 -12.93 -10.13 -3.08
C ASP A 50 -13.46 -8.89 -2.34
N SER A 51 -14.76 -8.65 -2.47
CA SER A 51 -15.41 -7.50 -1.84
C SER A 51 -15.48 -7.61 -0.32
N ARG A 52 -15.47 -8.83 0.24
CA ARG A 52 -15.60 -9.05 1.69
C ARG A 52 -14.34 -8.59 2.43
N SER A 53 -13.18 -9.06 1.98
CA SER A 53 -11.88 -8.71 2.58
C SER A 53 -11.46 -7.30 2.18
N GLY A 54 -11.72 -6.90 0.93
CA GLY A 54 -11.48 -5.51 0.48
C GLY A 54 -12.33 -4.48 1.23
N GLY A 55 -13.60 -4.80 1.52
CA GLY A 55 -14.52 -3.91 2.23
C GLY A 55 -14.15 -3.63 3.69
N ILE A 56 -13.32 -4.50 4.30
CA ILE A 56 -12.82 -4.33 5.67
C ILE A 56 -11.35 -3.85 5.71
N GLY A 57 -10.85 -3.30 4.60
CA GLY A 57 -9.50 -2.77 4.50
C GLY A 57 -8.44 -3.86 4.30
N ASP A 58 -8.66 -4.76 3.36
CA ASP A 58 -7.71 -5.82 2.97
C ASP A 58 -7.34 -6.76 4.13
N ALA A 59 -8.30 -7.03 5.02
CA ALA A 59 -8.11 -7.81 6.24
C ALA A 59 -8.71 -9.24 6.15
N GLY A 60 -8.32 -10.02 5.13
CA GLY A 60 -8.93 -11.34 4.87
C GLY A 60 -8.33 -12.54 5.61
N VAL A 61 -7.20 -12.40 6.30
CA VAL A 61 -6.38 -13.54 6.81
C VAL A 61 -7.09 -14.39 7.87
N ALA A 62 -7.87 -13.77 8.75
CA ALA A 62 -8.53 -14.41 9.90
C ALA A 62 -10.07 -14.49 9.77
N LEU A 63 -10.61 -14.26 8.57
CA LEU A 63 -12.04 -14.43 8.29
C LEU A 63 -12.43 -15.91 8.24
N THR A 64 -13.73 -16.20 8.29
CA THR A 64 -14.27 -17.54 8.00
C THR A 64 -13.82 -18.01 6.62
N GLY A 65 -13.48 -19.29 6.51
CA GLY A 65 -13.05 -19.91 5.26
C GLY A 65 -14.12 -19.81 4.17
N ASP A 66 -13.68 -19.46 2.96
CA ASP A 66 -14.47 -19.28 1.74
C ASP A 66 -13.60 -19.57 0.51
N ALA A 67 -14.15 -19.46 -0.69
CA ALA A 67 -13.40 -19.71 -1.91
C ALA A 67 -12.26 -18.71 -2.16
N THR A 68 -12.28 -17.54 -1.50
CA THR A 68 -11.24 -16.52 -1.61
C THR A 68 -10.06 -16.78 -0.67
N ALA A 69 -10.18 -17.77 0.23
CA ALA A 69 -9.13 -18.17 1.17
C ALA A 69 -7.80 -18.52 0.49
N LEU A 70 -7.80 -19.01 -0.75
CA LEU A 70 -6.56 -19.28 -1.49
C LEU A 70 -5.67 -18.04 -1.67
N HIS A 71 -6.26 -16.84 -1.74
CA HIS A 71 -5.51 -15.58 -1.83
C HIS A 71 -5.00 -15.11 -0.46
N TRP A 72 -5.82 -15.26 0.60
CA TRP A 72 -5.53 -14.69 1.92
C TRP A 72 -4.82 -15.65 2.87
N ASN A 73 -5.34 -16.86 3.03
CA ASN A 73 -4.84 -17.89 3.92
C ASN A 73 -5.45 -19.26 3.54
N PRO A 74 -4.74 -20.10 2.76
CA PRO A 74 -5.21 -21.42 2.35
C PRO A 74 -5.52 -22.36 3.52
N ALA A 75 -4.90 -22.16 4.70
CA ALA A 75 -5.16 -23.00 5.87
C ALA A 75 -6.62 -22.89 6.37
N LYS A 76 -7.31 -21.77 6.07
CA LYS A 76 -8.73 -21.60 6.37
C LYS A 76 -9.61 -22.66 5.69
N LEU A 77 -9.16 -23.22 4.56
CA LEU A 77 -9.92 -24.22 3.81
C LEU A 77 -10.20 -25.49 4.63
N ALA A 78 -9.32 -25.86 5.57
CA ALA A 78 -9.55 -26.99 6.46
C ALA A 78 -10.75 -26.78 7.40
N PHE A 79 -11.07 -25.52 7.71
CA PHE A 79 -12.13 -25.11 8.66
C PHE A 79 -13.39 -24.60 7.96
N THR A 80 -13.49 -24.76 6.64
CA THR A 80 -14.71 -24.42 5.88
C THR A 80 -15.88 -25.33 6.26
N GLU A 81 -17.08 -24.78 6.30
CA GLU A 81 -18.30 -25.54 6.62
C GLU A 81 -18.83 -26.29 5.39
N ASN A 82 -18.69 -25.71 4.21
CA ASN A 82 -19.17 -26.27 2.96
C ASN A 82 -18.19 -27.31 2.39
N GLU A 83 -18.71 -28.34 1.72
CA GLU A 83 -17.88 -29.35 1.05
C GLU A 83 -17.26 -28.83 -0.25
N PHE A 84 -17.89 -27.86 -0.90
CA PHE A 84 -17.45 -27.29 -2.17
C PHE A 84 -17.95 -25.85 -2.31
N GLU A 85 -17.12 -24.97 -2.84
CA GLU A 85 -17.48 -23.58 -3.09
C GLU A 85 -16.66 -23.03 -4.26
N VAL A 86 -17.26 -22.12 -5.02
CA VAL A 86 -16.63 -21.40 -6.13
C VAL A 86 -16.95 -19.91 -5.97
N ALA A 87 -15.96 -19.06 -6.22
CA ALA A 87 -16.11 -17.62 -6.26
C ALA A 87 -15.56 -17.05 -7.57
N LEU A 88 -16.26 -16.05 -8.09
CA LEU A 88 -15.84 -15.24 -9.22
C LEU A 88 -15.92 -13.77 -8.82
N SER A 89 -14.85 -13.03 -9.07
CA SER A 89 -14.77 -11.60 -8.83
C SER A 89 -14.26 -10.88 -10.07
N TYR A 90 -14.80 -9.68 -10.31
CA TYR A 90 -14.39 -8.81 -11.40
C TYR A 90 -14.39 -7.36 -10.94
N SER A 91 -13.23 -6.71 -11.03
CA SER A 91 -13.00 -5.34 -10.57
C SER A 91 -12.35 -4.51 -11.69
N PRO A 92 -13.07 -3.55 -12.29
CA PRO A 92 -12.47 -2.58 -13.20
C PRO A 92 -11.47 -1.69 -12.45
N TRP A 93 -10.20 -1.66 -12.87
CA TRP A 93 -9.12 -0.97 -12.16
C TRP A 93 -8.65 0.26 -12.94
N LEU A 94 -8.58 1.41 -12.27
CA LEU A 94 -8.13 2.69 -12.85
C LEU A 94 -8.84 3.11 -14.16
N ARG A 95 -10.17 2.95 -14.24
CA ARG A 95 -10.97 3.31 -15.44
C ARG A 95 -10.74 4.73 -15.97
N THR A 96 -10.34 5.66 -15.10
CA THR A 96 -10.05 7.06 -15.48
C THR A 96 -8.67 7.23 -16.11
N LEU A 97 -7.71 6.36 -15.81
CA LEU A 97 -6.34 6.44 -16.33
C LEU A 97 -6.13 5.51 -17.52
N VAL A 98 -6.68 4.30 -17.45
CA VAL A 98 -6.55 3.26 -18.48
C VAL A 98 -7.90 2.57 -18.66
N GLN A 99 -8.45 2.57 -19.87
CA GLN A 99 -9.81 2.08 -20.14
C GLN A 99 -9.92 0.55 -20.09
N ASP A 100 -8.85 -0.17 -20.40
CA ASP A 100 -8.89 -1.63 -20.64
C ASP A 100 -8.26 -2.45 -19.51
N MET A 101 -8.13 -1.89 -18.31
CA MET A 101 -7.56 -2.60 -17.17
C MET A 101 -8.65 -3.11 -16.23
N ASN A 102 -8.62 -4.42 -15.97
CA ASN A 102 -9.50 -5.08 -15.03
C ASN A 102 -8.73 -6.16 -14.25
N LEU A 103 -9.29 -6.53 -13.11
CA LEU A 103 -8.82 -7.62 -12.27
C LEU A 103 -9.93 -8.66 -12.20
N ALA A 104 -9.68 -9.82 -12.77
CA ALA A 104 -10.55 -10.98 -12.65
C ALA A 104 -9.93 -11.97 -11.66
N TYR A 105 -10.79 -12.66 -10.90
CA TYR A 105 -10.34 -13.72 -10.00
C TYR A 105 -11.38 -14.82 -9.98
N LEU A 106 -10.97 -16.04 -10.32
CA LEU A 106 -11.80 -17.24 -10.25
C LEU A 106 -11.14 -18.19 -9.27
N SER A 107 -11.86 -18.66 -8.27
CA SER A 107 -11.34 -19.63 -7.33
C SER A 107 -12.39 -20.63 -6.91
N GLY A 108 -11.92 -21.80 -6.49
CA GLY A 108 -12.79 -22.80 -5.90
C GLY A 108 -12.01 -23.80 -5.07
N TYR A 109 -12.70 -24.42 -4.13
CA TYR A 109 -12.16 -25.48 -3.32
C TYR A 109 -13.14 -26.62 -3.16
N LYS A 110 -12.59 -27.78 -2.83
CA LYS A 110 -13.32 -28.96 -2.40
C LYS A 110 -12.68 -29.48 -1.11
N LYS A 111 -13.52 -29.68 -0.11
CA LYS A 111 -13.15 -30.33 1.14
C LYS A 111 -13.00 -31.84 0.89
N LEU A 112 -11.87 -32.41 1.30
CA LEU A 112 -11.55 -33.83 1.09
C LEU A 112 -11.95 -34.66 2.31
N ASN A 113 -11.80 -34.10 3.51
CA ASN A 113 -12.20 -34.71 4.78
C ASN A 113 -12.38 -33.61 5.85
N LYS A 114 -12.51 -33.99 7.13
CA LYS A 114 -12.75 -33.03 8.22
C LYS A 114 -11.61 -32.03 8.44
N THR A 115 -10.40 -32.29 7.94
CA THR A 115 -9.19 -31.49 8.21
C THR A 115 -8.39 -31.11 6.96
N GLN A 116 -8.81 -31.56 5.77
CA GLN A 116 -8.09 -31.36 4.51
C GLN A 116 -9.05 -30.85 3.45
N ALA A 117 -8.53 -29.95 2.63
CA ALA A 117 -9.20 -29.40 1.46
C ALA A 117 -8.17 -29.12 0.37
N ALA A 118 -8.60 -29.18 -0.87
CA ALA A 118 -7.82 -28.79 -2.04
C ALA A 118 -8.56 -27.70 -2.79
N GLY A 119 -7.83 -26.74 -3.35
CA GLY A 119 -8.42 -25.66 -4.12
C GLY A 119 -7.49 -25.17 -5.20
N ALA A 120 -8.08 -24.48 -6.17
CA ALA A 120 -7.37 -23.85 -7.27
C ALA A 120 -7.92 -22.43 -7.47
N ALA A 121 -7.04 -21.53 -7.89
CA ALA A 121 -7.38 -20.16 -8.21
C ALA A 121 -6.68 -19.72 -9.49
N LEU A 122 -7.35 -18.86 -10.24
CA LEU A 122 -6.87 -18.21 -11.45
C LEU A 122 -7.06 -16.70 -11.28
N ARG A 123 -6.00 -15.96 -11.58
CA ARG A 123 -5.94 -14.50 -11.56
C ARG A 123 -5.23 -14.00 -12.80
#